data_AF-A0A7W8JWX0-F1
#
_entry.id   AF-A0A7W8JWX0-F1
#
_cell.length_a   1.000
_cell.length_b   1.000
_cell.length_c   1.000
_cell.angle_alpha   90.00
_cell.angle_beta   90.00
_cell.angle_gamma   90.00
#
_symmetry.space_group_name_H-M   'P 1'
#
loop_
_entity.id
_entity.type
_entity.pdbx_description
1 polymer ?
#
loop_
_entity_poly.entity_id
_entity_poly.type
_entity_poly.pdbx_seq_one_letter_code
_entity_poly.pdbx_strand_id
1 'polypeptide(L)'
;MTQTARTKVTNFTRTWKVDLYGSWGEGPSASLCIGSHIITLTADRHDDLTAIIDGENQASIDRAVRYLIWGREAGSHLEVLREGPTEPPTAPVSIMLAVPRIGKGRAHTLHKIMGTAGLPRAQHYSLAAAALGEPWPLETLSDLTEQEAGTVWAHLCSVYPSAREIAERVRAKAAPAQAQAA
;
A
#
# COMPACT_ATOMS: atom_id res chain seq x y z
N MET A 1 13.21 -19.11 -37.28
CA MET A 1 12.49 -18.18 -36.37
C MET A 1 11.54 -19.01 -35.53
N THR A 2 11.95 -19.38 -34.31
CA THR A 2 11.15 -20.23 -33.42
C THR A 2 10.44 -19.31 -32.44
N GLN A 3 9.17 -19.02 -32.71
CA GLN A 3 8.32 -18.27 -31.80
C GLN A 3 7.94 -19.22 -30.65
N THR A 4 8.70 -19.18 -29.56
CA THR A 4 8.30 -19.81 -28.30
C THR A 4 6.99 -19.19 -27.86
N ALA A 5 5.89 -19.93 -27.98
CA ALA A 5 4.63 -19.59 -27.36
C ALA A 5 4.91 -19.42 -25.85
N ARG A 6 4.80 -18.19 -25.34
CA ARG A 6 4.77 -17.95 -23.89
C ARG A 6 3.53 -18.64 -23.36
N THR A 7 3.69 -19.85 -22.81
CA THR A 7 2.66 -20.50 -22.02
C THR A 7 2.37 -19.60 -20.84
N LYS A 8 1.22 -18.92 -20.90
CA LYS A 8 0.68 -18.16 -19.76
C LYS A 8 0.44 -19.18 -18.65
N VAL A 9 1.17 -19.04 -17.56
CA VAL A 9 1.07 -19.96 -16.42
C VAL A 9 -0.28 -19.69 -15.75
N THR A 10 -1.22 -20.61 -15.91
CA THR A 10 -2.51 -20.61 -15.21
C THR A 10 -2.42 -21.53 -14.00
N ASN A 11 -3.24 -21.29 -12.96
CA ASN A 11 -3.22 -22.05 -11.70
C ASN A 11 -1.83 -22.09 -11.03
N PHE A 12 -1.26 -20.92 -10.79
CA PHE A 12 0.01 -20.83 -10.07
C PHE A 12 -0.02 -19.74 -9.02
N THR A 13 0.50 -20.07 -7.84
CA THR A 13 0.70 -19.12 -6.76
C THR A 13 2.18 -19.01 -6.47
N ARG A 14 2.66 -17.79 -6.35
CA ARG A 14 4.02 -17.50 -5.91
C ARG A 14 4.02 -16.41 -4.85
N THR A 15 4.80 -16.64 -3.82
CA THR A 15 5.02 -15.72 -2.71
C THR A 15 6.48 -15.31 -2.69
N TRP A 16 6.72 -14.01 -2.60
CA TRP A 16 8.03 -13.41 -2.47
C TRP A 16 8.13 -12.61 -1.18
N LYS A 17 9.34 -12.52 -0.64
CA LYS A 17 9.75 -11.42 0.20
C LYS A 17 10.49 -10.41 -0.67
N VAL A 18 10.12 -9.15 -0.58
CA VAL A 18 10.75 -8.04 -1.30
C VAL A 18 11.31 -7.07 -0.29
N ASP A 19 12.63 -6.88 -0.28
CA ASP A 19 13.28 -5.80 0.46
C ASP A 19 13.55 -4.64 -0.53
N LEU A 20 12.93 -3.50 -0.27
CA LEU A 20 12.99 -2.30 -1.10
C LEU A 20 14.12 -1.39 -0.61
N TYR A 21 15.05 -1.06 -1.50
CA TYR A 21 16.14 -0.12 -1.20
C TYR A 21 16.04 1.13 -2.06
N GLY A 22 16.32 2.28 -1.46
CA GLY A 22 16.41 3.58 -2.12
C GLY A 22 17.82 4.12 -2.08
N SER A 23 18.16 5.02 -3.00
CA SER A 23 19.41 5.75 -2.96
C SER A 23 19.28 7.02 -2.10
N TRP A 24 20.23 7.20 -1.19
CA TRP A 24 20.41 8.44 -0.45
C TRP A 24 21.65 9.17 -1.00
N GLY A 25 21.45 10.08 -1.96
CA GLY A 25 22.52 10.85 -2.60
C GLY A 25 22.98 10.29 -3.96
N GLU A 26 24.10 10.80 -4.46
CA GLU A 26 24.66 10.37 -5.75
C GLU A 26 25.58 9.16 -5.57
N GLY A 27 25.04 7.97 -5.87
CA GLY A 27 25.83 6.76 -6.08
C GLY A 27 25.24 5.49 -5.47
N PRO A 28 25.64 4.30 -5.98
CA PRO A 28 25.17 3.00 -5.50
C PRO A 28 25.67 2.61 -4.11
N SER A 29 26.61 3.37 -3.51
CA SER A 29 27.18 3.11 -2.19
C SER A 29 26.34 3.64 -1.02
N ALA A 30 25.23 4.32 -1.30
CA ALA A 30 24.33 4.86 -0.28
C ALA A 30 22.90 4.31 -0.45
N SER A 31 22.78 2.99 -0.54
CA SER A 31 21.49 2.31 -0.53
C SER A 31 20.96 2.16 0.90
N LEU A 32 19.72 2.62 1.13
CA LEU A 32 19.01 2.48 2.39
C LEU A 32 17.82 1.54 2.19
N CYS A 33 17.66 0.56 3.09
CA CYS A 33 16.45 -0.25 3.13
C CYS A 33 15.26 0.64 3.55
N ILE A 34 14.30 0.82 2.65
CA ILE A 34 13.10 1.64 2.85
C ILE A 34 11.99 0.81 3.49
N GLY A 35 11.92 -0.48 3.16
CA GLY A 35 10.87 -1.37 3.66
C GLY A 35 11.01 -2.80 3.16
N SER A 36 10.24 -3.70 3.77
CA SER A 36 10.15 -5.10 3.37
C SER A 36 8.69 -5.53 3.29
N HIS A 37 8.32 -6.21 2.21
CA HIS A 37 6.96 -6.67 1.97
C HIS A 37 6.92 -8.15 1.61
N ILE A 38 5.90 -8.87 2.07
CA ILE A 38 5.58 -10.22 1.63
C ILE A 38 4.47 -10.12 0.59
N ILE A 39 4.76 -10.52 -0.63
CA ILE A 39 3.85 -10.41 -1.76
C ILE A 39 3.47 -11.80 -2.23
N THR A 40 2.18 -12.08 -2.37
CA THR A 40 1.68 -13.28 -3.04
C THR A 40 0.90 -12.89 -4.27
N LEU A 41 1.26 -13.43 -5.43
CA LEU A 41 0.45 -13.37 -6.65
C LEU A 41 -0.11 -14.75 -6.95
N THR A 42 -1.41 -14.79 -7.25
CA THR A 42 -2.11 -15.99 -7.68
C THR A 42 -2.71 -15.74 -9.05
N ALA A 43 -2.39 -16.61 -10.00
CA ALA A 43 -3.08 -16.75 -11.26
C ALA A 43 -4.05 -17.92 -11.13
N ASP A 44 -5.36 -17.66 -11.23
CA ASP A 44 -6.36 -18.71 -11.20
C ASP A 44 -6.50 -19.42 -12.57
N ARG A 45 -7.50 -20.31 -12.69
CA ARG A 45 -7.80 -21.04 -13.93
C ARG A 45 -8.51 -20.19 -15.00
N HIS A 46 -9.06 -19.05 -14.62
CA HIS A 46 -9.80 -18.13 -15.50
C HIS A 46 -8.96 -16.93 -15.90
N ASP A 47 -7.64 -16.98 -15.67
CA ASP A 47 -6.70 -15.89 -15.90
C ASP A 47 -6.88 -14.65 -14.99
N ASP A 48 -7.66 -14.77 -13.92
CA ASP A 48 -7.78 -13.73 -12.92
C ASP A 48 -6.53 -13.73 -12.04
N LEU A 49 -5.88 -12.55 -11.99
CA LEU A 49 -4.73 -12.30 -11.15
C LEU A 49 -5.19 -11.61 -9.88
N THR A 50 -4.81 -12.18 -8.73
CA THR A 50 -5.05 -11.59 -7.41
C THR A 50 -3.72 -11.39 -6.69
N ALA A 51 -3.67 -10.37 -5.83
CA ALA A 51 -2.48 -10.02 -5.07
C ALA A 51 -2.80 -9.91 -3.58
N ILE A 52 -1.89 -10.41 -2.76
CA ILE A 52 -1.85 -10.21 -1.31
C ILE A 52 -0.53 -9.54 -0.98
N ILE A 53 -0.55 -8.47 -0.19
CA ILE A 53 0.63 -7.77 0.32
C ILE A 53 0.53 -7.75 1.83
N ASP A 54 1.52 -8.29 2.53
CA ASP A 54 1.60 -8.35 4.00
C ASP A 54 0.35 -8.97 4.67
N GLY A 55 -0.25 -9.95 3.98
CA GLY A 55 -1.48 -10.61 4.42
C GLY A 55 -2.78 -9.91 4.01
N GLU A 56 -2.71 -8.74 3.38
CA GLU A 56 -3.87 -7.98 2.92
C GLU A 56 -4.16 -8.19 1.42
N ASN A 57 -5.39 -8.58 1.09
CA ASN A 57 -5.87 -8.66 -0.28
C ASN A 57 -5.88 -7.27 -0.92
N GLN A 58 -5.27 -7.16 -2.09
CA GLN A 58 -5.21 -5.92 -2.86
C GLN A 58 -6.37 -5.85 -3.85
N ALA A 59 -6.94 -4.66 -4.03
CA ALA A 59 -8.02 -4.43 -5.00
C ALA A 59 -7.56 -4.53 -6.46
N SER A 60 -6.26 -4.30 -6.73
CA SER A 60 -5.61 -4.55 -8.02
C SER A 60 -4.21 -5.10 -7.79
N ILE A 61 -3.62 -5.70 -8.82
CA ILE A 61 -2.27 -6.25 -8.77
C ILE A 61 -1.18 -5.19 -8.95
N ASP A 62 -1.52 -3.96 -9.32
CA ASP A 62 -0.54 -2.96 -9.79
C ASP A 62 0.51 -2.62 -8.74
N ARG A 63 0.10 -2.52 -7.47
CA ARG A 63 1.01 -2.26 -6.34
C ARG A 63 1.98 -3.43 -6.14
N ALA A 64 1.47 -4.66 -6.16
CA ALA A 64 2.30 -5.86 -6.04
C ALA A 64 3.29 -5.98 -7.22
N VAL A 65 2.85 -5.69 -8.44
CA VAL A 65 3.72 -5.67 -9.62
C VAL A 65 4.80 -4.59 -9.49
N ARG A 66 4.46 -3.38 -9.02
CA ARG A 66 5.44 -2.30 -8.79
C ARG A 66 6.53 -2.72 -7.81
N TYR A 67 6.17 -3.32 -6.68
CA TYR A 67 7.15 -3.85 -5.73
C TYR A 67 8.01 -4.95 -6.33
N LEU A 68 7.44 -5.89 -7.09
CA LEU A 68 8.22 -6.96 -7.72
C LEU A 68 9.17 -6.44 -8.80
N ILE A 69 8.79 -5.39 -9.53
CA ILE A 69 9.67 -4.74 -10.50
C ILE A 69 10.83 -4.07 -9.76
N TRP A 70 10.56 -3.31 -8.71
CA TRP A 70 11.62 -2.69 -7.91
C TRP A 70 12.50 -3.73 -7.22
N GLY A 71 11.94 -4.81 -6.67
CA GLY A 71 12.70 -5.91 -6.08
C GLY A 71 13.79 -6.49 -7.00
N ARG A 72 13.68 -6.27 -8.32
CA ARG A 72 14.67 -6.70 -9.33
C ARG A 72 15.73 -5.63 -9.65
N GLU A 73 15.53 -4.38 -9.26
CA GLU A 73 16.48 -3.29 -9.49
C GLU A 73 17.72 -3.43 -8.60
N ALA A 74 18.85 -2.90 -9.08
CA ALA A 74 20.13 -3.00 -8.39
C ALA A 74 20.06 -2.32 -7.01
N GLY A 75 20.24 -3.12 -5.95
CA GLY A 75 20.19 -2.66 -4.55
C GLY A 75 19.00 -3.21 -3.78
N SER A 76 17.92 -3.60 -4.45
CA SER A 76 16.78 -4.31 -3.83
C SER A 76 16.98 -5.82 -3.83
N HIS A 77 16.24 -6.52 -2.96
CA HIS A 77 16.35 -7.97 -2.82
C HIS A 77 14.97 -8.63 -2.99
N LEU A 78 14.93 -9.67 -3.82
CA LEU A 78 13.73 -10.44 -4.11
C LEU A 78 13.99 -11.91 -3.81
N GLU A 79 13.34 -12.43 -2.78
CA GLU A 79 13.44 -13.83 -2.35
C GLU A 79 12.12 -14.56 -2.63
N VAL A 80 12.16 -15.72 -3.30
CA VAL A 80 10.98 -16.58 -3.46
C VAL A 80 10.80 -17.39 -2.18
N LEU A 81 9.73 -17.15 -1.44
CA LEU A 81 9.42 -17.88 -0.20
C LEU A 81 8.66 -19.19 -0.48
N ARG A 82 7.73 -19.14 -1.43
CA ARG A 82 6.90 -20.28 -1.82
C ARG A 82 6.51 -20.16 -3.28
N GLU A 83 6.49 -21.27 -3.99
CA GLU A 83 5.89 -21.35 -5.31
C GLU A 83 5.28 -22.73 -5.53
N GLY A 84 4.21 -22.78 -6.30
CA GLY A 84 3.59 -24.04 -6.65
C GLY A 84 2.28 -23.86 -7.43
N PRO A 85 1.72 -24.98 -7.93
CA PRO A 85 0.38 -24.99 -8.48
C PRO A 85 -0.60 -24.42 -7.47
N THR A 86 -1.57 -23.63 -7.93
CA THR A 86 -2.70 -23.22 -7.09
C THR A 86 -3.42 -24.49 -6.66
N GLU A 87 -3.31 -24.86 -5.38
CA GLU A 87 -4.01 -26.03 -4.84
C GLU A 87 -5.52 -25.87 -5.08
N PRO A 88 -6.22 -26.93 -5.52
CA PRO A 88 -7.67 -26.86 -5.69
C PRO A 88 -8.30 -26.47 -4.35
N PRO A 89 -9.23 -25.50 -4.33
CA PRO A 89 -9.77 -24.98 -3.09
C PRO A 89 -10.50 -26.10 -2.35
N THR A 90 -9.91 -26.60 -1.25
CA THR A 90 -10.58 -27.57 -0.36
C THR A 90 -11.49 -26.88 0.66
N ALA A 91 -11.61 -25.56 0.59
CA ALA A 91 -12.63 -24.78 1.29
C ALA A 91 -13.35 -23.90 0.26
N PRO A 92 -14.66 -23.62 0.43
CA PRO A 92 -15.29 -22.59 -0.38
C PRO A 92 -14.40 -21.35 -0.31
N VAL A 93 -14.07 -20.80 -1.48
CA VAL A 93 -13.39 -19.51 -1.60
C VAL A 93 -14.19 -18.56 -0.73
N SER A 94 -13.67 -18.26 0.46
CA SER A 94 -14.28 -17.27 1.32
C SER A 94 -14.22 -16.01 0.46
N ILE A 95 -15.39 -15.53 0.04
CA ILE A 95 -15.53 -14.23 -0.61
C ILE A 95 -15.17 -13.22 0.48
N MET A 96 -13.87 -13.05 0.72
CA MET A 96 -13.36 -12.01 1.59
C MET A 96 -13.60 -10.72 0.83
N LEU A 97 -14.64 -10.02 1.27
CA LEU A 97 -14.95 -8.67 0.85
C LEU A 97 -13.66 -7.85 0.85
N ALA A 98 -13.43 -7.10 -0.23
CA ALA A 98 -12.30 -6.20 -0.33
C ALA A 98 -12.16 -5.39 0.97
N VAL A 99 -10.94 -5.30 1.49
CA VAL A 99 -10.68 -4.58 2.75
C VAL A 99 -11.23 -3.16 2.60
N PRO A 100 -12.15 -2.72 3.50
CA PRO A 100 -12.74 -1.41 3.39
C PRO A 100 -11.68 -0.32 3.42
N ARG A 101 -11.71 0.54 2.39
CA ARG A 101 -10.85 1.73 2.29
C ARG A 101 -11.47 2.89 3.08
N ILE A 102 -10.65 3.79 3.61
CA ILE A 102 -11.14 4.94 4.38
C ILE A 102 -12.03 5.89 3.56
N GLY A 103 -11.89 5.86 2.23
CA GLY A 103 -12.70 6.63 1.30
C GLY A 103 -12.45 8.14 1.34
N LYS A 104 -13.16 8.87 0.47
CA LYS A 104 -12.91 10.31 0.22
C LYS A 104 -13.12 11.20 1.44
N GLY A 105 -14.13 10.92 2.27
CA GLY A 105 -14.46 11.78 3.42
C GLY A 105 -13.35 11.79 4.48
N ARG A 106 -12.81 10.61 4.80
CA ARG A 106 -11.71 10.49 5.76
C ARG A 106 -10.37 10.89 5.16
N ALA A 107 -10.13 10.57 3.90
CA ALA A 107 -8.97 11.08 3.16
C ALA A 107 -8.93 12.61 3.13
N HIS A 108 -10.06 13.27 2.86
CA HIS A 108 -10.16 14.73 2.89
C HIS A 108 -9.87 15.29 4.30
N THR A 109 -10.37 14.62 5.34
CA THR A 109 -10.09 15.01 6.73
C THR A 109 -8.60 14.90 7.06
N LEU A 110 -7.97 13.78 6.70
CA LEU A 110 -6.53 13.56 6.89
C LEU A 110 -5.71 14.60 6.11
N HIS A 111 -6.03 14.83 4.84
CA HIS A 111 -5.41 15.85 4.00
C HIS A 111 -5.54 17.26 4.60
N LYS A 112 -6.71 17.59 5.15
CA LYS A 112 -6.95 18.86 5.83
C LYS A 112 -6.10 19.01 7.09
N ILE A 113 -6.00 17.97 7.91
CA ILE A 113 -5.16 17.97 9.11
C ILE A 113 -3.69 18.17 8.73
N MET A 114 -3.18 17.42 7.73
CA MET A 114 -1.82 17.57 7.20
C MET A 114 -1.52 19.03 6.81
N GLY A 115 -2.38 19.64 5.99
CA GLY A 115 -2.17 21.03 5.56
C GLY A 115 -2.27 22.03 6.72
N THR A 116 -3.19 21.81 7.67
CA THR A 116 -3.35 22.69 8.84
C THR A 116 -2.17 22.54 9.82
N ALA A 117 -1.53 21.37 9.87
CA ALA A 117 -0.33 21.13 10.67
C ALA A 117 0.93 21.80 10.07
N GLY A 118 0.81 22.42 8.89
CA GLY A 118 1.89 23.14 8.22
C GLY A 118 2.66 22.30 7.20
N LEU A 119 2.20 21.08 6.89
CA LEU A 119 2.81 20.29 5.81
C LEU A 119 2.52 20.97 4.45
N PRO A 120 3.52 21.23 3.60
CA PRO A 120 3.29 21.74 2.26
C PRO A 120 2.43 20.78 1.45
N ARG A 121 1.48 21.32 0.68
CA ARG A 121 0.52 20.52 -0.12
C ARG A 121 1.18 19.47 -1.01
N ALA A 122 2.34 19.79 -1.60
CA ALA A 122 3.08 18.88 -2.46
C ALA A 122 3.64 17.66 -1.72
N GLN A 123 3.78 17.72 -0.39
CA GLN A 123 4.40 16.67 0.43
C GLN A 123 3.38 15.78 1.14
N HIS A 124 2.08 16.04 1.03
CA HIS A 124 1.04 15.26 1.74
C HIS A 124 1.11 13.78 1.39
N TYR A 125 1.22 13.47 0.10
CA TYR A 125 1.28 12.09 -0.39
C TYR A 125 2.64 11.46 -0.17
N SER A 126 3.72 12.24 -0.24
CA SER A 126 5.08 11.75 0.03
C SER A 126 5.28 11.40 1.50
N LEU A 127 4.68 12.16 2.43
CA LEU A 127 4.72 11.83 3.86
C LEU A 127 3.91 10.56 4.16
N ALA A 128 2.72 10.43 3.55
CA ALA A 128 1.94 9.21 3.69
C ALA A 128 2.67 8.01 3.10
N ALA A 129 3.35 8.18 1.96
CA ALA A 129 4.19 7.14 1.39
C ALA A 129 5.33 6.75 2.32
N ALA A 130 6.11 7.72 2.80
CA ALA A 130 7.21 7.48 3.74
C ALA A 130 6.75 6.75 5.01
N ALA A 131 5.58 7.09 5.53
CA ALA A 131 5.00 6.41 6.70
C ALA A 131 4.71 4.92 6.46
N LEU A 132 4.39 4.54 5.23
CA LEU A 132 4.08 3.18 4.82
C LEU A 132 5.31 2.41 4.29
N GLY A 133 6.51 3.01 4.33
CA GLY A 133 7.68 2.46 3.64
C GLY A 133 7.52 2.49 2.11
N GLU A 134 6.56 3.28 1.61
CA GLU A 134 6.32 3.42 0.19
C GLU A 134 7.34 4.40 -0.39
N PRO A 135 7.98 4.02 -1.48
CA PRO A 135 9.03 4.82 -2.05
C PRO A 135 8.53 5.93 -2.99
N TRP A 136 7.29 5.82 -3.45
CA TRP A 136 6.66 6.79 -4.34
C TRP A 136 5.52 7.49 -3.62
N PRO A 137 5.28 8.80 -3.88
CA PRO A 137 4.11 9.48 -3.35
C PRO A 137 2.84 8.71 -3.72
N LEU A 138 1.95 8.52 -2.74
CA LEU A 138 0.67 7.88 -2.97
C LEU A 138 -0.16 8.66 -4.00
N GLU A 139 -0.87 7.96 -4.87
CA GLU A 139 -1.76 8.61 -5.85
C GLU A 139 -2.96 9.27 -5.15
N THR A 140 -3.46 8.64 -4.09
CA THR A 140 -4.58 9.14 -3.29
C THR A 140 -4.55 8.57 -1.87
N LEU A 141 -5.03 9.34 -0.91
CA LEU A 141 -5.26 8.87 0.47
C LEU A 141 -6.58 8.09 0.61
N SER A 142 -7.50 8.19 -0.35
CA SER A 142 -8.80 7.51 -0.29
C SER A 142 -8.70 6.00 -0.32
N ASP A 143 -7.58 5.50 -0.82
CA ASP A 143 -7.36 4.09 -1.10
C ASP A 143 -6.68 3.37 0.05
N LEU A 144 -6.28 4.11 1.09
CA LEU A 144 -5.73 3.56 2.30
C LEU A 144 -6.75 2.66 3.00
N THR A 145 -6.27 1.54 3.51
CA THR A 145 -7.00 0.75 4.49
C THR A 145 -7.03 1.48 5.84
N GLU A 146 -7.84 0.99 6.78
CA GLU A 146 -7.85 1.51 8.15
C GLU A 146 -6.46 1.44 8.82
N GLN A 147 -5.75 0.33 8.61
CA GLN A 147 -4.44 0.09 9.19
C GLN A 147 -3.39 1.03 8.60
N GLU A 148 -3.39 1.20 7.28
CA GLU A 148 -2.48 2.14 6.61
C GLU A 148 -2.77 3.58 7.05
N ALA A 149 -4.04 3.99 7.11
CA ALA A 149 -4.43 5.30 7.60
C ALA A 149 -4.01 5.52 9.07
N GLY A 150 -4.10 4.49 9.91
CA GLY A 150 -3.59 4.50 11.28
C GLY A 150 -2.07 4.68 11.35
N THR A 151 -1.33 4.00 10.49
CA THR A 151 0.13 4.11 10.37
C THR A 151 0.55 5.51 9.93
N VAL A 152 -0.10 6.04 8.87
CA VAL A 152 0.11 7.41 8.39
C VAL A 152 -0.22 8.43 9.48
N TRP A 153 -1.30 8.22 10.23
CA TRP A 153 -1.69 9.09 11.33
C TRP A 153 -0.66 9.10 12.47
N ALA A 154 -0.18 7.92 12.88
CA ALA A 154 0.83 7.78 13.91
C ALA A 154 2.14 8.48 13.49
N HIS A 155 2.58 8.28 12.25
CA HIS A 155 3.76 8.93 11.70
C HIS A 155 3.59 10.45 11.64
N LEU A 156 2.45 10.94 11.13
CA LEU A 156 2.13 12.37 11.10
C LEU A 156 2.18 12.99 12.50
N CYS A 157 1.62 12.33 13.51
CA CYS A 157 1.68 12.82 14.89
C CYS A 157 3.09 12.83 15.48
N SER A 158 3.97 11.92 15.03
CA SER A 158 5.36 11.88 15.46
C SER A 158 6.16 13.04 14.88
N VAL A 159 5.96 13.36 13.59
CA VAL A 159 6.70 14.41 12.89
C VAL A 159 6.08 15.80 13.14
N TYR A 160 4.77 15.87 13.29
CA TYR A 160 3.98 17.07 13.57
C TYR A 160 3.14 16.87 14.83
N PRO A 161 3.69 17.09 16.04
CA PRO A 161 2.97 16.86 17.29
C PRO A 161 1.64 17.64 17.41
N SER A 162 1.55 18.81 16.76
CA SER A 162 0.33 19.64 16.70
C SER A 162 -0.83 18.98 15.94
N ALA A 163 -0.57 17.95 15.14
CA ALA A 163 -1.58 17.25 14.36
C ALA A 163 -2.71 16.71 15.25
N ARG A 164 -2.40 16.21 16.45
CA ARG A 164 -3.39 15.67 17.39
C ARG A 164 -4.41 16.73 17.83
N GLU A 165 -3.95 17.90 18.24
CA GLU A 165 -4.83 19.00 18.64
C GLU A 165 -5.67 19.50 17.47
N ILE A 166 -5.08 19.57 16.28
CA ILE A 166 -5.77 19.96 15.05
C ILE A 166 -6.89 18.96 14.71
N ALA A 167 -6.62 17.66 14.82
CA ALA A 167 -7.63 16.63 14.57
C ALA A 167 -8.82 16.75 15.51
N GLU A 168 -8.58 16.99 16.80
CA GLU A 168 -9.65 17.23 17.77
C GLU A 168 -10.48 18.48 17.42
N ARG A 169 -9.83 19.58 17.00
CA ARG A 169 -10.55 20.77 16.51
C ARG A 169 -11.36 20.49 15.24
N VAL A 170 -10.82 19.70 14.31
CA VAL A 170 -11.50 19.32 13.07
C VAL A 170 -12.72 18.42 13.37
N ARG A 171 -12.59 17.48 14.32
CA ARG A 171 -13.69 16.63 14.80
C ARG A 171 -14.77 17.43 15.51
N ALA A 172 -14.39 18.32 16.43
CA ALA A 172 -15.30 19.20 17.14
C ALA A 172 -16.10 20.11 16.19
N LYS A 173 -15.49 20.55 15.08
CA LYS A 173 -16.16 21.34 14.04
C LYS A 173 -17.11 20.51 13.15
N ALA A 174 -16.89 19.20 13.04
CA ALA A 174 -17.75 18.30 12.25
C ALA A 174 -18.98 17.81 13.04
N ALA A 175 -18.90 17.72 14.37
CA ALA A 175 -19.98 17.27 15.25
C ALA A 175 -21.29 18.12 15.21
N PRO A 176 -21.27 19.48 15.13
CA PRO A 176 -22.52 20.25 15.16
C PRO A 176 -23.36 20.17 13.88
N ALA A 177 -22.90 19.50 12.82
CA ALA A 177 -23.66 19.35 11.57
C ALA A 177 -24.59 18.11 11.54
N GLN A 178 -24.43 17.14 12.45
CA GLN A 178 -25.26 15.93 12.49
C GLN A 178 -26.49 16.04 13.40
N ALA A 179 -26.59 17.07 14.23
CA ALA A 179 -27.72 17.28 15.15
C ALA A 179 -28.87 18.15 14.57
N GLN A 180 -28.73 18.66 13.34
CA GLN A 180 -29.75 19.50 12.68
C GLN A 180 -30.43 18.83 11.47
N ALA A 181 -30.18 17.53 11.25
CA ALA A 181 -30.78 16.77 10.15
C ALA A 181 -31.54 15.50 10.64
N ALA A 182 -31.97 15.50 11.90
CA ALA A 182 -32.85 14.47 12.47
C ALA A 182 -34.20 15.08 12.85
#